data_AF-A0A7X9PGJ5-F1
#
_entry.id   AF-A0A7X9PGJ5-F1
#
_cell.length_a   1.000
_cell.length_b   1.000
_cell.length_c   1.000
_cell.angle_alpha   90.00
_cell.angle_beta   90.00
_cell.angle_gamma   90.00
#
_symmetry.space_group_name_H-M   'P 1'
#
loop_
_entity.id
_entity.type
_entity.pdbx_description
1 polymer ?
#
loop_
_entity_poly.entity_id
_entity_poly.type
_entity_poly.pdbx_seq_one_letter_code
_entity_poly.pdbx_strand_id
1 'polypeptide(L)'
;MKKTISLITGVFVLLVAVGIAFASAEAEGGHHGADWFGLFKKAFNFVVLMGLLYWLLAAKVKEFFVGRRAEIKENLEKAVERKAEAEKKYREYSEKIDKASTEIDGIIEMIKAQGVTEKQKIIEDAERTAKKMKEDAHARIEQE
;
A
#
# COMPACT_ATOMS: atom_id res chain seq x y z
N MET A 1 25.10 0.92 -7.91
CA MET A 1 24.86 2.31 -8.37
C MET A 1 25.80 3.33 -7.73
N LYS A 2 25.92 3.41 -6.39
CA LYS A 2 26.77 4.44 -5.74
C LYS A 2 28.25 4.39 -6.16
N LYS A 3 28.86 3.20 -6.24
CA LYS A 3 30.27 3.03 -6.65
C LYS A 3 30.53 3.38 -8.12
N THR A 4 29.62 3.03 -9.02
CA THR A 4 29.74 3.34 -10.46
C THR A 4 29.50 4.82 -10.74
N ILE A 5 28.56 5.46 -10.04
CA ILE A 5 28.34 6.91 -10.14
C ILE A 5 29.57 7.67 -9.61
N SER A 6 30.13 7.25 -8.48
CA SER A 6 31.36 7.84 -7.93
C SER A 6 32.55 7.73 -8.90
N LEU A 7 32.69 6.59 -9.57
CA LEU A 7 33.74 6.37 -10.57
C LEU A 7 33.56 7.27 -11.81
N ILE A 8 32.32 7.41 -12.30
CA ILE A 8 31.98 8.26 -13.45
C ILE A 8 32.23 9.74 -13.12
N THR A 9 31.83 10.20 -11.93
CA THR A 9 32.10 11.56 -11.46
C THR A 9 33.60 11.80 -11.32
N GLY A 10 34.37 10.84 -10.81
CA GLY A 10 35.82 10.94 -10.72
C GLY A 10 36.48 11.08 -12.09
N VAL A 11 36.09 10.27 -13.07
CA VAL A 11 36.60 10.35 -14.45
C VAL A 11 36.19 11.67 -15.12
N PHE A 12 34.97 12.16 -14.88
CA PHE A 12 34.51 13.45 -15.40
C PHE A 12 35.32 14.62 -14.84
N VAL A 13 35.57 14.66 -13.53
CA VAL A 13 36.40 15.69 -12.89
C VAL A 13 37.83 15.67 -13.42
N LEU A 14 38.38 14.46 -13.64
CA LEU A 14 39.74 14.29 -14.13
C LEU A 14 39.88 14.74 -15.60
N LEU A 15 38.87 14.44 -16.44
CA LEU A 15 38.81 14.92 -17.83
C LEU A 15 38.67 16.45 -17.93
N VAL A 16 37.84 17.05 -17.06
CA VAL A 16 37.68 18.52 -17.00
C VAL A 16 38.96 19.19 -16.53
N ALA A 17 39.63 18.65 -15.51
CA ALA A 17 40.91 19.18 -15.02
C ALA A 17 42.02 19.12 -16.08
N VAL A 18 42.10 18.02 -16.84
CA VAL A 18 43.03 17.89 -17.97
C VAL A 18 42.68 18.89 -19.08
N GLY A 19 41.40 19.06 -19.41
CA GLY A 19 40.95 20.06 -20.40
C GLY A 19 41.33 21.50 -20.02
N ILE A 20 41.19 21.87 -18.75
CA ILE A 20 41.58 23.20 -18.22
C ILE A 20 43.11 23.36 -18.29
N ALA A 21 43.88 22.35 -17.90
CA ALA A 21 45.34 22.39 -17.94
C ALA A 21 45.89 22.58 -19.36
N PHE A 22 45.32 21.89 -20.35
CA PHE A 22 45.66 22.08 -21.77
C PHE A 22 45.24 23.46 -22.29
N ALA A 23 44.13 24.03 -21.80
CA ALA A 23 43.70 25.37 -22.18
C ALA A 23 44.58 26.49 -21.57
N SER A 24 45.15 26.27 -20.38
CA SER A 24 46.06 27.23 -19.72
C SER A 24 47.49 27.23 -20.25
N ALA A 25 47.91 26.16 -20.94
CA ALA A 25 49.27 26.03 -21.49
C ALA A 25 49.47 26.76 -22.84
N GLU A 26 48.41 27.29 -23.46
CA GLU A 26 48.46 27.97 -24.77
C GLU A 26 48.55 29.52 -24.65
N ALA A 27 48.86 30.06 -23.47
CA ALA A 27 48.84 31.51 -23.21
C ALA A 27 50.14 32.27 -23.54
N GLU A 28 51.17 31.64 -24.11
CA GLU A 28 52.38 32.32 -24.58
C GLU A 28 52.65 32.06 -26.06
N GLY A 29 52.23 33.00 -26.91
CA GLY A 29 52.51 32.96 -28.35
C GLY A 29 51.53 33.84 -29.12
N GLY A 30 51.78 35.15 -29.13
CA GLY A 30 50.94 36.11 -29.82
C GLY A 30 50.83 35.85 -31.33
N HIS A 31 49.69 36.25 -31.90
CA HIS A 31 49.53 36.98 -33.16
C HIS A 31 48.05 37.36 -33.31
N HIS A 32 47.77 38.66 -33.44
CA HIS A 32 46.44 39.21 -33.65
C HIS A 32 45.94 38.88 -35.06
N GLY A 33 45.17 37.81 -35.17
CA GLY A 33 44.33 37.43 -36.31
C GLY A 33 43.30 36.42 -35.82
N ALA A 34 42.16 36.26 -36.49
CA ALA A 34 41.18 35.25 -36.10
C ALA A 34 41.85 33.86 -36.07
N ASP A 35 42.16 33.35 -34.89
CA ASP A 35 42.82 32.06 -34.68
C ASP A 35 41.81 30.92 -34.87
N TRP A 36 41.42 30.73 -36.13
CA TRP A 36 40.49 29.68 -36.56
C TRP A 36 41.01 28.28 -36.19
N PHE A 37 42.32 28.09 -36.13
CA PHE A 37 42.94 26.82 -35.76
C PHE A 37 42.84 26.54 -34.26
N GLY A 38 43.07 27.56 -33.41
CA GLY A 38 42.82 27.49 -31.97
C GLY A 38 41.35 27.23 -31.63
N LEU A 39 40.42 27.87 -32.34
CA LEU A 39 38.98 27.61 -32.20
C LEU A 39 38.61 26.18 -32.62
N PHE A 40 39.18 25.67 -33.72
CA PHE A 40 38.96 24.29 -34.16
C PHE A 40 39.45 23.27 -33.13
N LYS A 41 40.66 23.46 -32.56
CA LYS A 41 41.22 22.56 -31.53
C LYS A 41 40.32 22.51 -30.29
N LYS A 42 39.82 23.66 -29.83
CA LYS A 42 38.89 23.76 -28.69
C LYS A 42 37.53 23.09 -29.00
N ALA A 43 36.97 23.33 -30.18
CA ALA A 43 35.72 22.70 -30.62
C ALA A 43 35.86 21.18 -30.72
N PHE A 44 36.97 20.69 -31.29
CA PHE A 44 37.26 19.25 -31.37
C PHE A 44 37.35 18.62 -29.98
N ASN A 45 38.08 19.24 -29.04
CA ASN A 45 38.17 18.77 -27.66
C ASN A 45 36.79 18.67 -26.99
N PHE A 46 35.94 19.70 -27.15
CA PHE A 46 34.58 19.70 -26.62
C PHE A 46 33.72 18.59 -27.22
N VAL A 47 33.79 18.37 -28.53
CA VAL A 47 33.05 17.29 -29.21
C VAL A 47 33.49 15.92 -28.72
N VAL A 48 34.80 15.70 -28.53
CA VAL A 48 35.33 14.44 -27.98
C VAL A 48 34.82 14.21 -26.56
N LEU A 49 34.86 15.24 -25.70
CA LEU A 49 34.34 15.16 -24.34
C LEU A 49 32.82 14.87 -24.32
N MET A 50 32.05 15.56 -25.15
CA MET A 50 30.60 15.34 -25.29
C MET A 50 30.27 13.95 -25.82
N GLY A 51 31.04 13.44 -26.79
CA GLY A 51 30.88 12.09 -27.31
C GLY A 51 31.14 11.03 -26.24
N LEU A 52 32.21 11.18 -25.45
CA LEU A 52 32.54 10.28 -24.35
C LEU A 52 31.47 10.32 -23.24
N LEU A 53 31.01 11.52 -22.87
CA LEU A 53 29.91 11.71 -21.93
C LEU A 53 28.64 11.03 -22.42
N TYR A 54 28.27 11.23 -23.68
CA TYR A 54 27.09 10.62 -24.26
C TYR A 54 27.18 9.09 -24.22
N TRP A 55 28.30 8.51 -24.63
CA TRP A 55 28.49 7.06 -24.62
C TRP A 55 28.39 6.47 -23.20
N LEU A 56 28.95 7.13 -22.20
CA LEU A 56 28.95 6.66 -20.81
C LEU A 56 27.60 6.88 -20.11
N LEU A 57 26.94 8.03 -20.33
CA LEU A 57 25.71 8.41 -19.65
C LEU A 57 24.45 7.87 -20.34
N ALA A 58 24.41 7.77 -21.67
CA ALA A 58 23.18 7.41 -22.39
C ALA A 58 22.60 6.07 -21.92
N ALA A 59 23.46 5.06 -21.74
CA ALA A 59 23.03 3.76 -21.24
C ALA A 59 22.47 3.84 -19.81
N LYS A 60 23.15 4.56 -18.91
CA LYS A 60 22.77 4.66 -17.50
C LYS A 60 21.53 5.52 -17.28
N VAL A 61 21.39 6.60 -18.03
CA VAL A 61 20.20 7.46 -18.02
C VAL A 61 19.00 6.66 -18.50
N LYS A 62 19.12 5.91 -19.61
CA LYS A 62 18.06 5.03 -20.10
C LYS A 62 17.66 3.96 -19.07
N GLU A 63 18.64 3.28 -18.49
CA GLU A 63 18.42 2.25 -17.46
C GLU A 63 17.70 2.84 -16.24
N PHE A 64 18.08 4.03 -15.79
CA PHE A 64 17.46 4.72 -14.65
C PHE A 64 15.98 5.03 -14.90
N PHE A 65 15.65 5.64 -16.04
CA PHE A 65 14.26 5.99 -16.36
C PHE A 65 13.39 4.76 -16.62
N VAL A 66 13.94 3.73 -17.29
CA VAL A 66 13.21 2.47 -17.52
C VAL A 66 12.98 1.72 -16.21
N GLY A 67 14.02 1.62 -15.36
CA GLY A 67 13.93 1.00 -14.04
C GLY A 67 12.91 1.71 -13.15
N ARG A 68 12.94 3.05 -13.11
CA ARG A 68 11.98 3.84 -12.33
C ARG A 68 10.55 3.65 -12.81
N ARG A 69 10.32 3.58 -14.13
CA ARG A 69 9.00 3.29 -14.69
C ARG A 69 8.52 1.89 -14.29
N ALA A 70 9.40 0.89 -14.34
CA ALA A 70 9.07 -0.47 -13.94
C ALA A 70 8.73 -0.56 -12.45
N GLU A 71 9.52 0.08 -11.59
CA GLU A 71 9.30 0.18 -10.14
C GLU A 71 7.94 0.83 -9.82
N ILE A 72 7.61 1.95 -10.48
CA ILE A 72 6.33 2.64 -10.30
C ILE A 72 5.17 1.74 -10.73
N LYS A 73 5.31 1.06 -11.87
CA LYS A 73 4.28 0.13 -12.37
C LYS A 73 4.05 -1.01 -11.39
N GLU A 74 5.11 -1.65 -10.92
CA GLU A 74 5.03 -2.74 -9.94
C GLU A 74 4.39 -2.28 -8.62
N ASN A 75 4.78 -1.11 -8.12
CA ASN A 75 4.20 -0.54 -6.90
C ASN A 75 2.71 -0.23 -7.07
N LEU A 76 2.29 0.25 -8.24
CA LEU A 76 0.88 0.50 -8.54
C LEU A 76 0.09 -0.79 -8.64
N GLU A 77 0.60 -1.81 -9.34
CA GLU A 77 -0.04 -3.13 -9.44
C GLU A 77 -0.22 -3.77 -8.06
N LYS A 78 0.82 -3.76 -7.22
CA LYS A 78 0.74 -4.23 -5.83
C LYS A 78 -0.22 -3.40 -4.96
N ALA A 79 -0.38 -2.11 -5.23
CA ALA A 79 -1.33 -1.28 -4.49
C ALA A 79 -2.78 -1.64 -4.88
N VAL A 80 -3.03 -1.86 -6.18
CA VAL A 80 -4.34 -2.29 -6.69
C VAL A 80 -4.70 -3.67 -6.15
N GLU A 81 -3.77 -4.62 -6.18
CA GLU A 81 -3.98 -5.97 -5.64
C GLU A 81 -4.31 -5.93 -4.15
N ARG A 82 -3.53 -5.21 -3.33
CA ARG A 82 -3.80 -5.05 -1.90
C ARG A 82 -5.15 -4.38 -1.62
N LYS A 83 -5.55 -3.41 -2.45
CA LYS A 83 -6.88 -2.78 -2.35
C LYS A 83 -7.98 -3.80 -2.64
N ALA A 84 -7.85 -4.58 -3.70
CA ALA A 84 -8.82 -5.61 -4.07
C ALA A 84 -8.95 -6.69 -2.99
N GLU A 85 -7.83 -7.13 -2.40
CA GLU A 85 -7.85 -8.07 -1.27
C GLU A 85 -8.53 -7.49 -0.03
N ALA A 86 -8.24 -6.22 0.29
CA ALA A 86 -8.86 -5.52 1.41
C ALA A 86 -10.38 -5.35 1.20
N GLU A 87 -10.81 -4.96 0.01
CA GLU A 87 -12.23 -4.86 -0.36
C GLU A 87 -12.94 -6.21 -0.29
N LYS A 88 -12.28 -7.29 -0.74
CA LYS A 88 -12.82 -8.65 -0.65
C LYS A 88 -13.01 -9.07 0.82
N LYS A 89 -12.00 -8.87 1.66
CA LYS A 89 -12.08 -9.16 3.10
C LYS A 89 -13.17 -8.33 3.76
N TYR A 90 -13.23 -7.03 3.46
CA TYR A 90 -14.25 -6.14 3.99
C TYR A 90 -15.66 -6.65 3.66
N ARG A 91 -15.92 -7.01 2.39
CA ARG A 91 -17.22 -7.56 1.99
C ARG A 91 -17.53 -8.87 2.71
N GLU A 92 -16.57 -9.78 2.82
CA GLU A 92 -16.76 -11.05 3.54
C GLU A 92 -17.10 -10.84 5.02
N TYR A 93 -16.41 -9.93 5.70
CA TYR A 93 -16.70 -9.61 7.10
C TYR A 93 -18.01 -8.84 7.27
N SER A 94 -18.34 -7.92 6.36
CA SER A 94 -19.63 -7.22 6.38
C SER A 94 -20.79 -8.20 6.26
N GLU A 95 -20.73 -9.13 5.30
CA GLU A 95 -21.75 -10.17 5.13
C GLU A 95 -21.87 -11.08 6.37
N LYS A 96 -20.74 -11.41 7.01
CA LYS A 96 -20.74 -12.19 8.27
C LYS A 96 -21.39 -11.42 9.41
N ILE A 97 -21.12 -10.13 9.53
CA ILE A 97 -21.72 -9.26 10.56
C ILE A 97 -23.23 -9.15 10.33
N ASP A 98 -23.67 -8.89 9.10
CA ASP A 98 -25.10 -8.75 8.78
C ASP A 98 -25.88 -10.04 9.07
N LYS A 99 -25.29 -11.21 8.72
CA LYS A 99 -25.86 -12.51 9.06
C LYS A 99 -25.92 -12.73 10.56
N ALA A 100 -24.84 -12.46 11.29
CA ALA A 100 -24.80 -12.60 12.73
C ALA A 100 -25.82 -11.68 13.42
N SER A 101 -25.99 -10.44 12.96
CA SER A 101 -27.03 -9.53 13.46
C SER A 101 -28.43 -10.09 13.24
N THR A 102 -28.70 -10.61 12.04
CA THR A 102 -30.00 -11.24 11.72
C THR A 102 -30.27 -12.47 12.60
N GLU A 103 -29.25 -13.31 12.82
CA GLU A 103 -29.35 -14.48 13.70
C GLU A 103 -29.60 -14.07 15.16
N ILE A 104 -28.92 -13.03 15.66
CA ILE A 104 -29.12 -12.48 17.00
C ILE A 104 -30.57 -11.99 17.17
N ASP A 105 -31.08 -11.23 16.21
CA ASP A 105 -32.46 -10.74 16.25
C ASP A 105 -33.46 -11.89 16.30
N GLY A 106 -33.25 -12.93 15.49
CA GLY A 106 -34.06 -14.16 15.52
C GLY A 106 -33.99 -14.90 16.85
N ILE A 107 -32.80 -14.99 17.47
CA ILE A 107 -32.63 -15.59 18.81
C ILE A 107 -33.39 -14.77 19.86
N ILE A 108 -33.33 -13.43 19.80
CA ILE A 108 -34.04 -12.56 20.75
C ILE A 108 -35.56 -12.75 20.61
N GLU A 109 -36.09 -12.82 19.40
CA GLU A 109 -37.51 -13.08 19.17
C GLU A 109 -37.93 -14.45 19.68
N MET A 110 -37.13 -15.49 19.42
CA MET A 110 -37.38 -16.84 19.92
C MET A 110 -37.40 -16.88 21.45
N ILE A 111 -36.42 -16.25 22.12
CA ILE A 111 -36.36 -16.18 23.59
C ILE A 111 -37.58 -15.46 24.16
N LYS A 112 -38.01 -14.35 23.54
CA LYS A 112 -39.23 -13.64 23.96
C LYS A 112 -40.47 -14.54 23.83
N ALA A 113 -40.64 -15.22 22.69
CA ALA A 113 -41.78 -16.10 22.46
C ALA A 113 -41.80 -17.29 23.45
N GLN A 114 -40.64 -17.91 23.69
CA GLN A 114 -40.49 -18.98 24.66
C GLN A 114 -40.76 -18.49 26.08
N GLY A 115 -40.26 -17.31 26.46
CA GLY A 115 -40.49 -16.72 27.78
C GLY A 115 -41.97 -16.41 28.04
N VAL A 116 -42.70 -15.90 27.06
CA VAL A 116 -44.15 -15.67 27.17
C VAL A 116 -44.90 -16.98 27.33
N THR A 117 -44.56 -17.99 26.52
CA THR A 117 -45.19 -19.32 26.57
C THR A 117 -44.94 -20.01 27.91
N GLU A 118 -43.70 -19.98 28.40
CA GLU A 118 -43.32 -20.59 29.66
C GLU A 118 -43.96 -19.88 30.86
N LYS A 119 -44.02 -18.54 30.83
CA LYS A 119 -44.75 -17.76 31.84
C LYS A 119 -46.21 -18.19 31.91
N GLN A 120 -46.87 -18.35 30.77
CA GLN A 120 -48.28 -18.76 30.72
C GLN A 120 -48.47 -20.16 31.30
N LYS A 121 -47.60 -21.12 30.97
CA LYS A 121 -47.62 -22.46 31.56
C LYS A 121 -47.45 -22.46 33.07
N ILE A 122 -46.50 -21.68 33.60
CA ILE A 122 -46.25 -21.57 35.04
C ILE A 122 -47.52 -21.05 35.75
N ILE A 123 -48.20 -20.06 35.18
CA ILE A 123 -49.44 -19.52 35.74
C ILE A 123 -50.55 -20.58 35.73
N GLU A 124 -50.76 -21.26 34.60
CA GLU A 124 -51.78 -22.32 34.48
C GLU A 124 -51.52 -23.49 35.45
N ASP A 125 -50.26 -23.89 35.62
CA ASP A 125 -49.89 -24.94 36.56
C ASP A 125 -50.08 -24.50 38.02
N ALA A 126 -49.77 -23.25 38.34
CA ALA A 126 -50.03 -22.68 39.66
C ALA A 126 -51.53 -22.62 39.97
N GLU A 127 -52.36 -22.16 39.03
CA GLU A 127 -53.82 -22.13 39.18
C GLU A 127 -54.42 -23.52 39.34
N ARG A 128 -53.98 -24.49 38.53
CA ARG A 128 -54.39 -25.89 38.61
C ARG A 128 -54.03 -26.49 39.97
N THR A 129 -52.83 -26.21 40.46
CA THR A 129 -52.35 -26.70 41.77
C THR A 129 -53.14 -26.07 42.90
N ALA A 130 -53.37 -24.76 42.86
CA ALA A 130 -54.18 -24.05 43.86
C ALA A 130 -55.62 -24.58 43.90
N LYS A 131 -56.22 -24.87 42.74
CA LYS A 131 -57.56 -25.46 42.65
C LYS A 131 -57.61 -26.86 43.28
N LYS A 132 -56.66 -27.74 42.94
CA LYS A 132 -56.55 -29.07 43.55
C LYS A 132 -56.36 -29.00 45.07
N MET A 133 -55.49 -28.12 45.56
CA MET A 133 -55.30 -27.93 47.00
C MET A 133 -56.59 -27.52 47.71
N LYS A 134 -57.40 -26.65 47.08
CA LYS A 134 -58.69 -26.23 47.63
C LYS A 134 -59.70 -27.39 47.65
N GLU A 135 -59.79 -28.17 46.57
CA GLU A 135 -60.64 -29.36 46.49
C GLU A 135 -60.23 -30.40 47.55
N ASP A 136 -58.93 -30.70 47.67
CA ASP A 136 -58.40 -31.63 48.69
C ASP A 136 -58.66 -31.15 50.12
N ALA A 137 -58.54 -29.84 50.38
CA ALA A 137 -58.85 -29.26 51.69
C ALA A 137 -60.34 -29.37 52.04
N HIS A 138 -61.24 -29.10 51.10
CA HIS A 138 -62.68 -29.28 51.30
C HIS A 138 -63.04 -30.75 51.55
N ALA A 139 -62.48 -31.67 50.77
CA ALA A 139 -62.73 -33.10 50.94
C ALA A 139 -62.26 -33.62 52.31
N ARG A 140 -61.18 -33.07 52.86
CA ARG A 140 -60.70 -33.39 54.22
C ARG A 140 -61.63 -32.86 55.31
N ILE A 141 -62.20 -31.67 55.14
CA ILE A 141 -63.16 -31.10 56.09
C ILE A 141 -64.46 -31.91 56.11
N GLU A 142 -64.94 -32.40 54.95
CA GLU A 142 -66.14 -33.25 54.88
C GLU A 142 -65.94 -34.65 55.47
N GLN A 143 -64.69 -35.10 55.66
CA GLN A 143 -64.37 -36.39 56.28
C GLN A 143 -64.22 -36.34 57.81
N GLU A 144 -64.13 -35.15 58.43
CA GLU A 144 -64.22 -34.96 59.89
C GLU A 144 -65.64 -34.64 60.36
#